data_AF-A0A3M9NJR5-F1
#
_entry.id   AF-A0A3M9NJR5-F1
#
_cell.length_a   1.000
_cell.length_b   1.000
_cell.length_c   1.000
_cell.angle_alpha   90.00
_cell.angle_beta   90.00
_cell.angle_gamma   90.00
#
_symmetry.space_group_name_H-M   'P 1'
#
loop_
_entity.id
_entity.type
_entity.pdbx_description
1 polymer ?
#
loop_
_entity_poly.entity_id
_entity_poly.type
_entity_poly.pdbx_seq_one_letter_code
_entity_poly.pdbx_strand_id
1 'polypeptide(L)'
;MEAKNILTGAIAGTAAMTAFSYFLSDKKSKDFREPVLLTKMISRAFPETEKSFSKTAGWMLHACTGILFAYLSKRMIRKLQSPYDLSNQVFIGAANGVAGLIAWRLAFSLHPNPPKIHFYKFYQHLVLAHIIYTLTALSVLEGNER
;
A
#
# COMPACT_ATOMS: atom_id res chain seq x y z
N MET A 1 11.66 -17.65 -11.36
CA MET A 1 12.54 -16.64 -10.72
C MET A 1 11.86 -15.29 -10.62
N GLU A 2 11.26 -14.76 -11.70
CA GLU A 2 10.58 -13.45 -11.68
C GLU A 2 9.45 -13.31 -10.64
N ALA A 3 8.56 -14.30 -10.52
CA ALA A 3 7.48 -14.27 -9.53
C ALA A 3 7.98 -14.24 -8.08
N LYS A 4 9.06 -14.98 -7.79
CA LYS A 4 9.70 -14.99 -6.47
C LYS A 4 10.28 -13.61 -6.12
N ASN A 5 10.93 -12.95 -7.09
CA ASN A 5 11.50 -11.61 -6.90
C ASN A 5 10.41 -10.56 -6.65
N ILE A 6 9.29 -10.64 -7.38
CA ILE A 6 8.14 -9.76 -7.14
C ILE A 6 7.59 -9.97 -5.74
N LEU A 7 7.45 -11.22 -5.31
CA LEU A 7 6.92 -11.53 -3.99
C LEU A 7 7.83 -11.01 -2.86
N THR A 8 9.14 -11.20 -2.96
CA THR A 8 10.08 -10.69 -1.96
C THR A 8 10.08 -9.17 -1.89
N GLY A 9 10.10 -8.48 -3.04
CA GLY A 9 9.97 -7.03 -3.10
C GLY A 9 8.65 -6.52 -2.53
N ALA A 10 7.54 -7.16 -2.88
CA ALA A 10 6.21 -6.82 -2.37
C ALA A 10 6.11 -6.98 -0.86
N ILE A 11 6.62 -8.09 -0.30
CA ILE A 11 6.63 -8.32 1.15
C ILE A 11 7.46 -7.25 1.85
N ALA A 12 8.68 -6.99 1.37
CA ALA A 12 9.58 -6.00 1.97
C ALA A 12 8.99 -4.59 1.93
N GLY A 13 8.48 -4.16 0.77
CA GLY A 13 7.84 -2.86 0.61
C GLY A 13 6.59 -2.72 1.46
N THR A 14 5.73 -3.74 1.48
CA THR A 14 4.49 -3.73 2.29
C THR A 14 4.82 -3.65 3.77
N ALA A 15 5.82 -4.41 4.25
CA ALA A 15 6.26 -4.37 5.63
C ALA A 15 6.83 -2.99 6.01
N ALA A 16 7.71 -2.42 5.19
CA ALA A 16 8.32 -1.11 5.44
C ALA A 16 7.26 0.02 5.49
N MET A 17 6.35 0.05 4.51
CA MET A 17 5.25 1.00 4.50
C MET A 17 4.33 0.81 5.70
N THR A 18 3.98 -0.42 6.04
CA THR A 18 3.10 -0.70 7.18
C THR A 18 3.77 -0.25 8.49
N ALA A 19 5.06 -0.53 8.68
CA ALA A 19 5.80 -0.05 9.84
C ALA A 19 5.80 1.49 9.93
N PHE A 20 6.00 2.17 8.80
CA PHE A 20 5.89 3.63 8.72
C PHE A 20 4.50 4.13 9.10
N SER A 21 3.43 3.53 8.56
CA SER A 21 2.04 3.90 8.84
C SER A 21 1.69 3.72 10.32
N TYR A 22 2.16 2.64 10.94
CA TYR A 22 1.97 2.39 12.37
C TYR A 22 2.72 3.41 13.23
N PHE A 23 4.00 3.63 12.95
CA PHE A 23 4.80 4.62 13.65
C PHE A 23 4.17 6.03 13.58
N LEU A 24 3.73 6.45 12.38
CA LEU A 24 3.13 7.77 12.22
C LEU A 24 1.74 7.84 12.88
N SER A 25 0.99 6.73 12.91
CA SER A 25 -0.31 6.66 13.59
C SER A 25 -0.16 6.94 15.07
N ASP A 26 0.84 6.33 15.71
CA ASP A 26 1.12 6.49 17.13
C ASP A 26 1.61 7.92 17.41
N LYS A 27 2.54 8.44 16.60
CA LYS A 27 3.10 9.79 16.76
C LYS A 27 2.08 10.92 16.55
N LYS A 28 1.11 10.73 15.67
CA LYS A 28 0.12 11.78 15.31
C LYS A 28 -1.26 11.55 15.94
N SER A 29 -1.46 10.42 16.64
CA SER A 29 -2.75 9.99 17.18
C SER A 29 -3.85 10.01 16.10
N LYS A 30 -3.52 9.51 14.90
CA LYS A 30 -4.42 9.39 13.74
C LYS A 30 -4.36 7.96 13.21
N ASP A 31 -5.43 7.47 12.61
CA ASP A 31 -5.44 6.11 12.06
C ASP A 31 -4.94 6.12 10.60
N PHE A 32 -3.66 5.81 10.42
CA PHE A 32 -3.04 5.63 9.10
C PHE A 32 -2.85 4.16 8.71
N ARG A 33 -3.22 3.24 9.59
CA ARG A 33 -3.00 1.80 9.44
C ARG A 33 -3.95 1.21 8.40
N GLU A 34 -3.47 1.10 7.17
CA GLU A 34 -4.22 0.64 6.00
C GLU A 34 -4.91 -0.71 6.22
N PRO A 35 -4.23 -1.79 6.68
CA PRO A 35 -4.91 -3.08 6.88
C PRO A 35 -6.01 -3.00 7.94
N VAL A 36 -5.85 -2.17 8.97
CA VAL A 36 -6.87 -1.96 10.02
C VAL A 36 -8.08 -1.20 9.46
N LEU A 37 -7.85 -0.20 8.62
CA LEU A 37 -8.94 0.52 7.94
C LEU A 37 -9.69 -0.38 6.96
N LEU A 38 -8.99 -1.24 6.21
CA LEU A 38 -9.62 -2.24 5.35
C LEU A 38 -10.47 -3.22 6.16
N THR A 39 -9.97 -3.70 7.30
CA THR A 39 -10.76 -4.53 8.23
C THR A 39 -12.02 -3.82 8.70
N LYS A 40 -11.94 -2.54 9.06
CA LYS A 40 -13.11 -1.74 9.48
C LYS A 40 -14.12 -1.57 8.34
N MET A 41 -13.65 -1.36 7.11
CA MET A 41 -14.52 -1.29 5.93
C MET A 41 -15.27 -2.61 5.75
N ILE A 42 -14.54 -3.73 5.68
CA ILE A 42 -15.16 -5.06 5.48
C ILE A 42 -16.17 -5.39 6.59
N SER A 43 -15.77 -5.20 7.86
CA SER A 43 -16.63 -5.49 9.01
C SER A 43 -17.91 -4.64 9.04
N ARG A 44 -17.89 -3.43 8.48
CA ARG A 44 -19.08 -2.55 8.41
C ARG A 44 -19.93 -2.78 7.18
N ALA A 45 -19.34 -3.22 6.08
CA ALA A 45 -20.09 -3.65 4.89
C ALA A 45 -20.81 -4.98 5.14
N PHE A 46 -20.20 -5.89 5.92
CA PHE A 46 -20.72 -7.23 6.19
C PHE A 46 -20.75 -7.52 7.71
N PRO A 47 -21.69 -6.90 8.45
CA PRO A 47 -21.73 -6.97 9.91
C PRO A 47 -21.95 -8.38 10.47
N GLU A 48 -22.57 -9.28 9.69
CA GLU A 48 -22.81 -10.68 10.07
C GLU A 48 -21.55 -11.56 10.01
N THR A 49 -20.46 -11.06 9.41
CA THR A 49 -19.21 -11.84 9.31
C THR A 49 -18.42 -11.82 10.61
N GLU A 50 -17.70 -12.91 10.88
CA GLU A 50 -16.82 -12.96 12.04
C GLU A 50 -15.74 -11.86 11.99
N LYS A 51 -15.43 -11.28 13.15
CA LYS A 51 -14.37 -10.26 13.26
C LYS A 51 -13.00 -10.79 12.82
N SER A 52 -12.73 -12.07 13.08
CA SER A 52 -11.55 -12.80 12.62
C SER A 52 -11.44 -12.78 11.10
N PHE A 53 -12.53 -13.07 10.40
CA PHE A 53 -12.61 -13.06 8.94
C PHE A 53 -12.33 -11.66 8.38
N SER A 54 -13.02 -10.63 8.88
CA SER A 54 -12.80 -9.24 8.45
C SER A 54 -11.35 -8.78 8.67
N LYS A 55 -10.72 -9.23 9.77
CA LYS A 55 -9.31 -8.96 10.05
C LYS A 55 -8.41 -9.60 9.00
N THR A 56 -8.56 -10.91 8.77
CA THR A 56 -7.79 -11.65 7.77
C THR A 56 -7.98 -11.05 6.38
N ALA A 57 -9.22 -10.78 5.97
CA ALA A 57 -9.53 -10.20 4.67
C ALA A 57 -8.89 -8.82 4.47
N GLY A 58 -8.90 -7.95 5.49
CA GLY A 58 -8.25 -6.64 5.42
C GLY A 58 -6.74 -6.74 5.22
N TRP A 59 -6.07 -7.65 5.93
CA TRP A 59 -4.64 -7.90 5.75
C TRP A 59 -4.32 -8.56 4.40
N MET A 60 -5.14 -9.49 3.94
CA MET A 60 -4.96 -10.12 2.63
C MET A 60 -5.13 -9.12 1.50
N LEU A 61 -6.14 -8.25 1.54
CA LEU A 61 -6.32 -7.19 0.56
C LEU A 61 -5.10 -6.24 0.51
N HIS A 62 -4.56 -5.88 1.68
CA HIS A 62 -3.35 -5.07 1.78
C HIS A 62 -2.15 -5.75 1.11
N ALA A 63 -1.90 -7.02 1.45
CA ALA A 63 -0.80 -7.80 0.87
C ALA A 63 -0.96 -8.00 -0.65
N CYS A 64 -2.16 -8.34 -1.13
CA CYS A 64 -2.46 -8.49 -2.55
C CYS A 64 -2.25 -7.17 -3.32
N THR A 65 -2.66 -6.04 -2.73
CA THR A 65 -2.41 -4.71 -3.30
C THR A 65 -0.92 -4.41 -3.36
N GLY A 66 -0.16 -4.79 -2.32
CA GLY A 66 1.29 -4.74 -2.32
C GLY A 66 1.91 -5.56 -3.45
N ILE A 67 1.44 -6.79 -3.71
CA ILE A 67 1.94 -7.59 -4.84
C ILE A 67 1.64 -6.91 -6.18
N LEU A 68 0.43 -6.36 -6.33
CA LEU A 68 0.02 -5.64 -7.54
C LEU A 68 0.92 -4.42 -7.81
N PHE A 69 1.18 -3.59 -6.80
CA PHE A 69 2.04 -2.41 -6.97
C PHE A 69 3.50 -2.78 -7.29
N ALA A 70 4.06 -3.83 -6.69
CA ALA A 70 5.40 -4.30 -7.04
C ALA A 70 5.47 -4.73 -8.51
N TYR A 71 4.50 -5.53 -8.96
CA TYR A 71 4.41 -5.97 -10.34
C TYR A 71 4.30 -4.80 -11.33
N LEU A 72 3.38 -3.86 -11.07
CA LEU A 72 3.17 -2.70 -11.93
C LEU A 72 4.39 -1.78 -11.97
N SER A 73 5.02 -1.53 -10.83
CA SER A 73 6.23 -0.70 -10.73
C SER A 73 7.38 -1.29 -11.53
N LYS A 74 7.63 -2.61 -11.39
CA LYS A 74 8.62 -3.33 -12.18
C LYS A 74 8.33 -3.25 -13.68
N ARG A 75 7.08 -3.48 -14.07
CA ARG A 75 6.67 -3.42 -15.48
C ARG A 75 6.85 -2.01 -16.05
N MET A 76 6.61 -0.97 -15.25
CA MET A 76 6.83 0.42 -15.65
C MET A 76 8.32 0.71 -15.90
N ILE A 77 9.20 0.31 -14.98
CA ILE A 77 10.66 0.41 -15.16
C ILE A 77 11.12 -0.26 -16.46
N ARG A 78 10.71 -1.52 -16.68
CA ARG A 78 11.09 -2.28 -17.88
C ARG A 78 10.57 -1.63 -19.16
N LYS A 79 9.32 -1.15 -19.16
CA LYS A 79 8.69 -0.57 -20.35
C LYS A 79 9.30 0.79 -20.72
N LEU A 80 9.66 1.59 -19.72
CA LEU A 80 10.29 2.90 -19.91
C LEU A 80 11.81 2.82 -20.09
N GLN A 81 12.39 1.61 -20.03
CA GLN A 81 13.84 1.39 -20.03
C GLN A 81 14.57 2.27 -18.99
N SER A 82 13.89 2.58 -17.90
CA SER A 82 14.40 3.47 -16.87
C SER A 82 15.34 2.71 -15.93
N PRO A 83 16.42 3.32 -15.45
CA PRO A 83 17.23 2.74 -14.39
C PRO A 83 16.47 2.72 -13.06
N TYR A 84 16.87 1.83 -12.15
CA TYR A 84 16.40 1.77 -10.77
C TYR A 84 16.96 2.91 -9.89
N ASP A 85 17.20 4.10 -10.44
CA ASP A 85 17.72 5.22 -9.66
C ASP A 85 16.68 5.79 -8.68
N LEU A 86 17.15 6.55 -7.70
CA LEU A 86 16.32 7.11 -6.64
C LEU A 86 15.18 8.00 -7.21
N SER A 87 15.46 8.75 -8.28
CA SER A 87 14.49 9.68 -8.88
C SER A 87 13.30 8.93 -9.47
N ASN A 88 13.56 7.88 -10.25
CA ASN A 88 12.52 7.04 -10.84
C ASN A 88 11.72 6.33 -9.76
N GLN A 89 12.37 5.78 -8.74
CA GLN A 89 11.67 5.11 -7.65
C GLN A 89 10.74 6.08 -6.88
N VAL A 90 11.18 7.30 -6.60
CA VAL A 90 10.34 8.33 -5.96
C VAL A 90 9.17 8.73 -6.86
N PHE A 91 9.41 8.94 -8.16
CA PHE A 91 8.36 9.28 -9.12
C PHE A 91 7.29 8.18 -9.21
N ILE A 92 7.71 6.92 -9.35
CA ILE A 92 6.82 5.75 -9.38
C ILE A 92 6.06 5.65 -8.06
N GLY A 93 6.73 5.84 -6.92
CA GLY A 93 6.10 5.82 -5.60
C GLY A 93 5.05 6.91 -5.43
N ALA A 94 5.32 8.13 -5.91
CA ALA A 94 4.35 9.22 -5.90
C ALA A 94 3.15 8.90 -6.80
N ALA A 95 3.37 8.36 -8.00
CA ALA A 95 2.30 7.93 -8.90
C ALA A 95 1.42 6.83 -8.29
N ASN A 96 2.04 5.81 -7.68
CA ASN A 96 1.33 4.76 -6.93
C ASN A 96 0.56 5.34 -5.75
N GLY A 97 1.14 6.30 -5.03
CA GLY A 97 0.49 7.02 -3.94
C GLY A 97 -0.77 7.76 -4.38
N VAL A 98 -0.73 8.43 -5.54
CA VAL A 98 -1.90 9.08 -6.14
C VAL A 98 -2.94 8.05 -6.57
N ALA A 99 -2.53 6.95 -7.20
CA ALA A 99 -3.43 5.85 -7.57
C ALA A 99 -4.12 5.24 -6.34
N GLY A 100 -3.35 5.00 -5.27
CA GLY A 100 -3.86 4.53 -3.99
C GLY A 100 -4.83 5.53 -3.34
N LEU A 101 -4.52 6.83 -3.39
CA LEU A 101 -5.41 7.89 -2.92
C LEU A 101 -6.75 7.85 -3.64
N ILE A 102 -6.74 7.74 -4.97
CA ILE A 102 -7.96 7.63 -5.78
C ILE A 102 -8.74 6.39 -5.38
N ALA A 103 -8.09 5.23 -5.27
CA ALA A 103 -8.71 3.98 -4.86
C ALA A 103 -9.37 4.08 -3.48
N TRP A 104 -8.68 4.65 -2.49
CA TRP A 104 -9.23 4.87 -1.15
C TRP A 104 -10.38 5.88 -1.15
N ARG A 105 -10.29 6.95 -1.93
CA ARG A 105 -11.38 7.93 -2.05
C ARG A 105 -12.63 7.29 -2.63
N LEU A 106 -12.49 6.48 -3.68
CA LEU A 106 -13.59 5.70 -4.24
C LEU A 106 -14.15 4.72 -3.21
N ALA A 107 -13.30 3.94 -2.55
CA ALA A 107 -13.71 2.97 -1.53
C ALA A 107 -14.51 3.64 -0.41
N PHE A 108 -14.03 4.75 0.15
CA PHE A 108 -14.76 5.48 1.19
C PHE A 108 -16.08 6.10 0.69
N SER A 109 -16.12 6.59 -0.56
CA SER A 109 -17.33 7.22 -1.12
C SER A 109 -18.44 6.22 -1.46
N LEU A 110 -18.07 5.00 -1.87
CA LEU A 110 -19.01 3.96 -2.26
C LEU A 110 -19.48 3.12 -1.07
N HIS A 111 -18.77 3.19 0.06
CA HIS A 111 -19.09 2.41 1.23
C HIS A 111 -20.27 3.02 2.00
N PRO A 112 -21.28 2.24 2.42
CA PRO A 112 -22.49 2.76 3.07
C PRO A 112 -22.23 3.38 4.44
N ASN A 113 -21.21 2.91 5.16
CA ASN A 113 -20.84 3.42 6.49
C ASN A 113 -19.30 3.45 6.71
N PRO A 114 -18.56 4.34 6.03
CA PRO A 114 -17.10 4.35 6.07
C PRO A 114 -16.58 4.73 7.47
N PRO A 115 -15.38 4.27 7.88
CA PRO A 115 -14.75 4.69 9.12
C PRO A 115 -14.52 6.20 9.14
N LYS A 116 -14.85 6.83 10.26
CA LYS A 116 -14.61 8.25 10.48
C LYS A 116 -13.13 8.46 10.78
N ILE A 117 -12.40 9.01 9.82
CA ILE A 117 -10.98 9.32 9.92
C ILE A 117 -10.70 10.75 9.47
N HIS A 118 -9.48 11.23 9.71
CA HIS A 118 -9.02 12.49 9.16
C HIS A 118 -8.56 12.29 7.70
N PHE A 119 -9.51 12.25 6.76
CA PHE A 119 -9.29 11.93 5.35
C PHE A 119 -8.13 12.72 4.72
N TYR A 120 -8.09 14.04 4.92
CA TYR A 120 -7.03 14.88 4.37
C TYR A 120 -5.62 14.43 4.81
N LYS A 121 -5.45 14.16 6.12
CA LYS A 121 -4.16 13.68 6.66
C LYS A 121 -3.84 12.27 6.20
N PHE A 122 -4.86 11.41 6.11
CA PHE A 122 -4.71 10.05 5.60
C PHE A 122 -4.22 10.05 4.15
N TYR A 123 -4.80 10.88 3.28
CA TYR A 123 -4.40 10.99 1.88
C TYR A 123 -2.99 11.55 1.69
N GLN A 124 -2.59 12.56 2.47
CA GLN A 124 -1.22 13.08 2.46
C GLN A 124 -0.21 12.01 2.87
N HIS A 125 -0.49 11.31 3.97
CA HIS A 125 0.31 10.19 4.45
C HIS A 125 0.45 9.10 3.39
N LEU A 126 -0.64 8.75 2.72
CA LEU A 126 -0.69 7.62 1.79
C LEU A 126 0.32 7.78 0.64
N VAL A 127 0.53 9.00 0.14
CA VAL A 127 1.53 9.26 -0.90
C VAL A 127 2.95 9.00 -0.37
N LEU A 128 3.27 9.48 0.83
CA LEU A 128 4.58 9.24 1.46
C LEU A 128 4.81 7.76 1.76
N ALA A 129 3.77 7.07 2.22
CA ALA A 129 3.78 5.64 2.48
C ALA A 129 4.12 4.85 1.20
N HIS A 130 3.52 5.22 0.06
CA HIS A 130 3.81 4.58 -1.23
C HIS A 130 5.21 4.91 -1.78
N ILE A 131 5.77 6.08 -1.46
CA ILE A 131 7.19 6.35 -1.76
C ILE A 131 8.09 5.40 -0.98
N ILE A 132 7.88 5.22 0.33
CA ILE A 132 8.66 4.27 1.15
C ILE A 132 8.50 2.84 0.65
N TYR A 133 7.27 2.44 0.32
CA TYR A 133 6.96 1.15 -0.28
C TYR A 133 7.79 0.93 -1.54
N THR A 134 7.72 1.86 -2.51
CA THR A 134 8.35 1.70 -3.82
C THR A 134 9.87 1.73 -3.71
N LEU A 135 10.43 2.59 -2.87
CA LEU A 135 11.87 2.61 -2.59
C LEU A 135 12.35 1.24 -2.11
N THR A 136 11.66 0.68 -1.12
CA THR A 136 12.06 -0.61 -0.54
C THR A 136 11.84 -1.76 -1.52
N ALA A 137 10.68 -1.83 -2.17
CA ALA A 137 10.32 -2.92 -3.08
C ALA A 137 11.24 -2.95 -4.31
N LEU A 138 11.53 -1.80 -4.90
CA LEU A 138 12.35 -1.71 -6.12
C LEU A 138 13.84 -1.93 -5.82
N SER A 139 14.36 -1.47 -4.68
CA SER A 139 15.74 -1.81 -4.27
C SER A 139 15.93 -3.31 -4.05
N VAL A 140 14.95 -4.00 -3.45
CA VAL A 140 14.99 -5.47 -3.31
C VAL A 140 14.92 -6.15 -4.68
N LEU A 141 14.10 -5.64 -5.60
CA LEU A 141 13.99 -6.18 -6.95
C LEU A 141 15.28 -6.01 -7.75
N GLU A 142 15.87 -4.81 -7.73
CA GLU A 142 17.14 -4.52 -8.40
C GLU A 142 18.25 -5.44 -7.90
N GLY A 143 18.38 -5.62 -6.58
CA GLY A 143 19.38 -6.50 -5.98
C GLY A 143 19.24 -7.98 -6.36
N ASN A 144 18.05 -8.42 -6.77
CA ASN A 144 17.79 -9.79 -7.24
C ASN A 144 17.96 -9.96 -8.76
N GLU A 145 18.17 -8.86 -9.50
CA GLU A 145 18.37 -8.86 -10.96
C GLU A 145 19.84 -8.63 -11.36
N ARG A 146 20.68 -8.23 -10.40
CA ARG A 146 22.15 -8.18 -10.52
C ARG A 146 22.76 -9.55 -10.20
#